data_AF-A0A9X3WJG2-F1
#
_entry.id   AF-A0A9X3WJG2-F1
#
_cell.length_a   1.000
_cell.length_b   1.000
_cell.length_c   1.000
_cell.angle_alpha   90.00
_cell.angle_beta   90.00
_cell.angle_gamma   90.00
#
_symmetry.space_group_name_H-M   'P 1'
#
loop_
_entity.id
_entity.type
_entity.pdbx_description
1 polymer ?
#
loop_
_entity_poly.entity_id
_entity_poly.type
_entity_poly.pdbx_seq_one_letter_code
_entity_poly.pdbx_strand_id
1 'polypeptide(L)'
;MQREDGYLEEEMFRFYVPARNQDLERLPSYTPAELILLLSKHNGADLFEHPINGGGTHLFSVNEMIEHIDLWECPEYFIPIGTGMDGLWIVCQYDTETKENYMWIGDFLNFEDDFDRLPIDFSTWLERFIICQGCSFWEWDR
;
A
#
# COMPACT_ATOMS: atom_id res chain seq x y z
N MET A 1 7.58 18.12 5.53
CA MET A 1 7.98 17.98 4.12
C MET A 1 7.76 19.29 3.39
N GLN A 2 8.45 19.50 2.27
CA GLN A 2 8.26 20.70 1.45
C GLN A 2 7.25 20.34 0.35
N ARG A 3 6.05 20.90 0.43
CA ARG A 3 4.98 20.69 -0.56
C ARG A 3 5.23 21.56 -1.81
N GLU A 4 4.55 21.27 -2.91
CA GLU A 4 4.72 21.92 -4.22
C GLU A 4 4.52 23.45 -4.20
N ASP A 5 3.82 23.96 -3.19
CA ASP A 5 3.54 25.38 -2.95
C ASP A 5 4.63 26.10 -2.14
N GLY A 6 5.68 25.39 -1.71
CA GLY A 6 6.81 25.93 -0.97
C GLY A 6 6.60 26.04 0.54
N TYR A 7 5.49 25.52 1.08
CA TYR A 7 5.27 25.47 2.52
C TYR A 7 5.91 24.22 3.16
N LEU A 8 6.45 24.42 4.36
CA LEU A 8 6.96 23.34 5.22
C LEU A 8 5.83 22.92 6.15
N GLU A 9 5.31 21.71 5.94
CA GLU A 9 4.37 21.09 6.86
C GLU A 9 5.07 20.01 7.68
N GLU A 10 4.70 19.89 8.96
CA GLU A 10 5.11 18.74 9.76
C GLU A 10 4.23 17.54 9.37
N GLU A 11 4.86 16.41 9.12
CA GLU A 11 4.18 15.14 8.86
C GLU A 11 4.83 14.06 9.69
N MET A 12 4.03 13.08 10.10
CA MET A 12 4.42 12.03 11.01
C MET A 12 4.35 10.67 10.35
N PHE A 13 5.21 9.78 10.85
CA PHE A 13 5.22 8.38 10.50
C PHE A 13 4.91 7.61 11.76
N ARG A 14 3.92 6.73 11.72
CA ARG A 14 3.56 5.85 12.81
C ARG A 14 3.70 4.42 12.34
N PHE A 15 4.75 3.75 12.79
CA PHE A 15 4.91 2.32 12.55
C PHE A 15 4.34 1.53 13.71
N TYR A 16 3.48 0.56 13.41
CA TYR A 16 2.87 -0.28 14.44
C TYR A 16 3.82 -1.39 14.91
N VAL A 17 3.41 -2.06 15.99
CA VAL A 17 4.17 -3.18 16.53
C VAL A 17 4.22 -4.34 15.53
N PRO A 18 5.27 -5.18 15.56
CA PRO A 18 5.37 -6.39 14.73
C PRO A 18 4.12 -7.27 14.75
N ALA A 19 3.80 -7.88 13.59
CA ALA A 19 2.76 -8.88 13.50
C ALA A 19 3.17 -10.15 14.25
N ARG A 20 2.21 -10.88 14.81
CA ARG A 20 2.50 -12.20 15.38
C ARG A 20 2.66 -13.21 14.25
N ASN A 21 3.50 -14.23 14.45
CA ASN A 21 3.66 -15.30 13.45
C ASN A 21 2.32 -15.96 13.06
N GLN A 22 1.41 -16.15 14.03
CA GLN A 22 0.07 -16.70 13.78
C GLN A 22 -0.79 -15.81 12.87
N ASP A 23 -0.56 -14.49 12.91
CA ASP A 23 -1.25 -13.57 12.01
C ASP A 23 -0.64 -13.71 10.60
N LEU A 24 0.70 -13.65 10.49
CA LEU A 24 1.40 -13.79 9.22
C LEU A 24 1.07 -15.10 8.48
N GLU A 25 0.86 -16.20 9.20
CA GLU A 25 0.45 -17.51 8.65
C GLU A 25 -0.95 -17.49 7.98
N ARG A 26 -1.76 -16.48 8.25
CA ARG A 26 -3.09 -16.31 7.63
C ARG A 26 -3.04 -15.58 6.30
N LEU A 27 -1.91 -14.95 5.96
CA LEU A 27 -1.74 -14.28 4.68
C LEU A 27 -1.74 -15.32 3.54
N PRO A 28 -2.27 -14.97 2.35
CA PRO A 28 -2.19 -15.84 1.19
C PRO A 28 -0.74 -16.23 0.87
N SER A 29 -0.51 -17.46 0.38
CA SER A 29 0.84 -17.95 0.08
C SER A 29 1.56 -17.17 -1.02
N TYR A 30 0.82 -16.37 -1.79
CA TYR A 30 1.32 -15.50 -2.85
C TYR A 30 1.62 -14.07 -2.38
N THR A 31 1.50 -13.77 -1.08
CA THR A 31 1.90 -12.46 -0.55
C THR A 31 3.40 -12.21 -0.78
N PRO A 32 3.79 -11.04 -1.33
CA PRO A 32 5.19 -10.72 -1.55
C PRO A 32 6.03 -10.83 -0.27
N ALA A 33 7.24 -11.37 -0.40
CA ALA A 33 8.13 -11.59 0.74
C ALA A 33 8.50 -10.28 1.43
N GLU A 34 8.61 -9.19 0.68
CA GLU A 34 8.93 -7.85 1.15
C GLU A 34 7.77 -7.24 1.95
N LEU A 35 6.53 -7.56 1.59
CA LEU A 35 5.35 -7.17 2.36
C LEU A 35 5.27 -7.97 3.67
N ILE A 36 5.55 -9.28 3.64
CA ILE A 36 5.67 -10.10 4.86
C ILE A 36 6.79 -9.56 5.76
N LEU A 37 7.92 -9.17 5.18
CA LEU A 37 9.04 -8.58 5.92
C LEU A 37 8.64 -7.26 6.59
N LEU A 38 7.89 -6.39 5.89
CA LEU A 38 7.34 -5.18 6.49
C LEU A 38 6.46 -5.53 7.69
N LEU A 39 5.46 -6.40 7.51
CA LEU A 39 4.51 -6.79 8.55
C LEU A 39 5.18 -7.45 9.76
N SER A 40 6.25 -8.21 9.53
CA SER A 40 7.05 -8.83 10.60
C SER A 40 7.80 -7.82 11.48
N LYS A 41 7.96 -6.58 11.01
CA LYS A 41 8.57 -5.47 11.75
C LYS A 41 7.52 -4.47 12.22
N HIS A 42 6.53 -4.21 11.38
CA HIS A 42 5.49 -3.19 11.54
C HIS A 42 4.18 -3.71 10.95
N ASN A 43 3.24 -4.12 11.81
CA ASN A 43 1.93 -4.66 11.40
C ASN A 43 0.99 -3.53 10.97
N GLY A 44 1.28 -2.93 9.82
CA GLY A 44 0.68 -1.70 9.36
C GLY A 44 1.49 -0.46 9.78
N ALA A 45 1.18 0.66 9.13
CA ALA A 45 1.81 1.95 9.38
C ALA A 45 0.96 3.10 8.85
N ASP A 46 1.01 4.26 9.51
CA ASP A 46 0.53 5.52 8.95
C ASP A 46 1.75 6.30 8.43
N LEU A 47 1.72 6.68 7.15
CA LEU A 47 2.78 7.40 6.47
C LEU A 47 2.26 8.78 6.07
N PHE A 48 3.11 9.81 6.22
CA PHE A 48 2.76 11.18 5.80
C PHE A 48 1.49 11.74 6.49
N GLU A 49 1.24 11.33 7.75
CA GLU A 49 0.07 11.78 8.51
C GLU A 49 0.29 13.23 8.99
N HIS A 50 -0.66 14.14 8.72
CA HIS A 50 -0.59 15.49 9.26
C HIS A 50 -0.94 15.47 10.77
N PRO A 51 -0.14 16.11 11.65
CA PRO A 51 -0.26 15.95 13.11
C PRO A 51 -1.60 16.39 13.72
N ILE A 52 -2.28 17.35 13.08
CA ILE A 52 -3.57 17.88 13.54
C ILE A 52 -4.74 17.33 12.70
N ASN A 53 -4.62 17.36 11.38
CA ASN A 53 -5.70 17.02 10.45
C ASN A 53 -5.76 15.52 10.09
N GLY A 54 -4.76 14.72 10.49
CA GLY A 54 -4.63 13.33 10.08
C GLY A 54 -4.32 13.19 8.59
N GLY A 55 -4.88 12.16 7.95
CA GLY A 55 -4.66 11.87 6.53
C GLY A 55 -3.36 11.13 6.27
N GLY A 56 -2.85 11.26 5.04
CA GLY A 56 -1.70 10.50 4.56
C GLY A 56 -2.09 9.14 4.01
N THR A 57 -1.17 8.19 4.09
CA THR A 57 -1.35 6.81 3.61
C THR A 57 -1.31 5.84 4.77
N HIS A 58 -2.36 5.06 4.90
CA HIS A 58 -2.46 3.99 5.88
C HIS A 58 -2.15 2.65 5.23
N LEU A 59 -1.06 2.01 5.64
CA LEU A 59 -0.73 0.63 5.30
C LEU A 59 -1.40 -0.30 6.30
N PHE A 60 -2.14 -1.27 5.77
CA PHE A 60 -2.93 -2.21 6.55
C PHE A 60 -2.08 -3.16 7.38
N SER A 61 -2.59 -3.49 8.56
CA SER A 61 -2.20 -4.68 9.32
C SER A 61 -2.67 -5.95 8.63
N VAL A 62 -2.14 -7.10 9.03
CA VAL A 62 -2.59 -8.42 8.53
C VAL A 62 -4.11 -8.61 8.64
N ASN A 63 -4.72 -8.17 9.74
CA ASN A 63 -6.17 -8.32 9.94
C ASN A 63 -6.94 -7.46 8.94
N GLU A 64 -6.53 -6.20 8.78
CA GLU A 64 -7.15 -5.30 7.82
C GLU A 64 -6.99 -5.84 6.39
N MET A 65 -5.82 -6.34 6.01
CA MET A 65 -5.62 -6.95 4.68
C MET A 65 -6.62 -8.09 4.44
N ILE A 66 -6.78 -9.01 5.40
CA ILE A 66 -7.69 -10.15 5.27
C ILE A 66 -9.15 -9.68 5.20
N GLU A 67 -9.55 -8.74 6.05
CA GLU A 67 -10.90 -8.17 6.04
C GLU A 67 -11.21 -7.47 4.70
N HIS A 68 -10.24 -6.73 4.16
CA HIS A 68 -10.44 -5.96 2.93
C HIS A 68 -10.39 -6.83 1.67
N ILE A 69 -9.79 -8.02 1.69
CA ILE A 69 -9.90 -8.97 0.55
C ILE A 69 -11.38 -9.23 0.26
N ASP A 70 -12.17 -9.51 1.29
CA ASP A 70 -13.60 -9.77 1.17
C ASP A 70 -14.40 -8.49 0.91
N LEU A 71 -14.10 -7.40 1.63
CA LEU A 71 -14.86 -6.14 1.52
C LEU A 71 -14.69 -5.43 0.16
N TRP A 72 -13.51 -5.55 -0.45
CA TRP A 72 -13.20 -4.94 -1.74
C TRP A 72 -13.44 -5.89 -2.91
N GLU A 73 -13.98 -7.08 -2.64
CA GLU A 73 -14.23 -8.12 -3.63
C GLU A 73 -12.97 -8.39 -4.49
N CYS A 74 -11.79 -8.38 -3.87
CA CYS A 74 -10.52 -8.55 -4.56
C CYS A 74 -10.49 -9.90 -5.28
N PRO A 75 -10.13 -9.96 -6.58
CA PRO A 75 -9.96 -11.22 -7.27
C PRO A 75 -8.84 -12.08 -6.65
N GLU A 76 -8.79 -13.34 -7.05
CA GLU A 76 -7.67 -14.22 -6.69
C GLU A 76 -6.34 -13.56 -7.09
N TYR A 77 -5.34 -13.69 -6.21
CA TYR A 77 -4.01 -13.08 -6.37
C TYR A 77 -3.92 -11.57 -6.11
N PHE A 78 -5.01 -10.88 -5.78
CA PHE A 78 -4.99 -9.49 -5.34
C PHE A 78 -5.04 -9.40 -3.81
N ILE A 79 -4.23 -8.49 -3.26
CA ILE A 79 -4.12 -8.26 -1.82
C ILE A 79 -4.21 -6.76 -1.57
N PRO A 80 -5.25 -6.28 -0.87
CA PRO A 80 -5.29 -4.90 -0.43
C PRO A 80 -4.23 -4.69 0.65
N ILE A 81 -3.42 -3.64 0.50
CA ILE A 81 -2.30 -3.36 1.39
C ILE A 81 -2.42 -2.02 2.10
N GLY A 82 -3.40 -1.20 1.74
CA GLY A 82 -3.64 0.08 2.41
C GLY A 82 -4.55 1.01 1.63
N THR A 83 -4.72 2.20 2.20
CA THR A 83 -5.43 3.33 1.59
C THR A 83 -4.54 4.56 1.55
N GLY A 84 -4.51 5.26 0.42
CA GLY A 84 -3.81 6.54 0.26
C GLY A 84 -4.67 7.74 0.70
N MET A 85 -4.15 8.95 0.40
CA MET A 85 -4.92 10.18 0.55
C MET A 85 -6.23 10.10 -0.25
N ASP A 86 -7.26 10.76 0.27
CA ASP A 86 -8.63 10.80 -0.30
C ASP A 86 -9.33 9.44 -0.45
N GLY A 87 -8.76 8.37 0.13
CA GLY A 87 -9.36 7.04 0.14
C GLY A 87 -8.94 6.14 -1.02
N LEU A 88 -7.90 6.52 -1.77
CA LEU A 88 -7.33 5.69 -2.84
C LEU A 88 -7.02 4.29 -2.34
N TRP A 89 -7.49 3.26 -3.03
CA TRP A 89 -7.16 1.87 -2.70
C TRP A 89 -5.73 1.59 -3.16
N ILE A 90 -4.96 0.88 -2.34
CA ILE A 90 -3.62 0.41 -2.69
C ILE A 90 -3.63 -1.11 -2.61
N VAL A 91 -3.46 -1.76 -3.76
CA VAL A 91 -3.59 -3.21 -3.91
C VAL A 91 -2.33 -3.75 -4.57
N CYS A 92 -1.87 -4.90 -4.09
CA CYS A 92 -0.76 -5.64 -4.67
C CYS A 92 -1.29 -6.90 -5.34
N GLN A 93 -1.01 -7.04 -6.64
CA GLN A 93 -1.34 -8.22 -7.42
C GLN A 93 -0.12 -9.12 -7.50
N TYR A 94 -0.29 -10.42 -7.29
CA TYR A 94 0.69 -11.43 -7.67
C TYR A 94 0.36 -11.99 -9.06
N ASP A 95 1.32 -11.95 -9.97
CA ASP A 95 1.17 -12.50 -11.32
C ASP A 95 1.72 -13.94 -11.36
N THR A 96 0.83 -14.89 -11.65
CA THR A 96 1.19 -16.31 -11.64
C THR A 96 2.03 -16.73 -12.85
N GLU A 97 2.03 -15.98 -13.95
CA GLU A 97 2.79 -16.26 -15.16
C GLU A 97 4.24 -15.77 -15.00
N THR A 98 4.41 -14.51 -14.56
CA THR A 98 5.74 -13.90 -14.39
C THR A 98 6.39 -14.25 -13.06
N LYS A 99 5.61 -14.67 -12.05
CA LYS A 99 6.04 -14.83 -10.64
C LYS A 99 6.48 -13.51 -10.00
N GLU A 100 5.99 -12.40 -10.53
CA GLU A 100 6.25 -11.05 -10.01
C GLU A 100 5.02 -10.50 -9.29
N ASN A 101 5.15 -9.31 -8.70
CA ASN A 101 4.03 -8.57 -8.15
C ASN A 101 3.95 -7.17 -8.75
N TYR A 102 2.73 -6.65 -8.86
CA TYR A 102 2.44 -5.33 -9.43
C TYR A 102 1.52 -4.54 -8.50
N MET A 103 1.68 -3.23 -8.51
CA MET A 103 0.86 -2.32 -7.71
C MET A 103 -0.35 -1.81 -8.49
N TRP A 104 -1.46 -1.63 -7.80
CA TRP A 104 -2.71 -1.08 -8.31
C TRP A 104 -3.16 0.03 -7.36
N ILE A 105 -3.39 1.24 -7.87
CA ILE A 105 -3.74 2.40 -7.03
C ILE A 105 -4.83 3.26 -7.69
N GLY A 106 -5.94 3.47 -6.99
CA GLY A 106 -7.08 4.24 -7.52
C GLY A 106 -8.30 4.25 -6.61
N ASP A 107 -9.25 5.17 -6.85
CA ASP A 107 -10.46 5.33 -6.03
C ASP A 107 -11.52 4.24 -6.31
N PHE A 108 -11.51 3.67 -7.51
CA PHE A 108 -12.45 2.66 -7.99
C PHE A 108 -11.71 1.66 -8.87
N LEU A 109 -10.80 0.90 -8.27
CA LEU A 109 -9.99 -0.07 -9.01
C LEU A 109 -10.90 -1.05 -9.77
N ASN A 110 -10.77 -1.05 -11.10
CA ASN A 110 -11.33 -2.09 -11.94
C ASN A 110 -10.27 -3.15 -12.18
N PHE A 111 -10.42 -4.32 -11.54
CA PHE A 111 -9.48 -5.42 -11.73
C PHE A 111 -9.67 -6.20 -13.03
N GLU A 112 -10.67 -5.87 -13.85
CA GLU A 112 -10.93 -6.54 -15.13
C GLU A 112 -10.02 -6.04 -16.27
N ASP A 113 -9.46 -4.83 -16.15
CA ASP A 113 -8.54 -4.27 -17.13
C ASP A 113 -7.27 -3.71 -16.46
N ASP A 114 -6.16 -3.70 -17.20
CA ASP A 114 -4.85 -3.32 -16.66
C ASP A 114 -4.65 -1.79 -16.56
N PHE A 115 -5.69 -0.97 -16.71
CA PHE A 115 -5.54 0.49 -16.76
C PHE A 115 -4.96 1.06 -15.46
N ASP A 116 -5.33 0.47 -14.33
CA ASP A 116 -4.87 0.86 -13.00
C ASP A 116 -3.62 0.10 -12.52
N ARG A 117 -3.10 -0.80 -13.34
CA ARG A 117 -1.89 -1.57 -13.04
C ARG A 117 -0.64 -0.72 -13.27
N LEU A 118 0.14 -0.54 -12.23
CA LEU A 118 1.46 0.06 -12.29
C LEU A 118 2.52 -1.03 -12.59
N PRO A 119 3.44 -0.81 -13.53
CA PRO A 119 4.49 -1.79 -13.89
C PRO A 119 5.65 -1.76 -12.89
N ILE A 120 5.34 -1.77 -11.59
CA ILE A 120 6.30 -1.75 -10.49
C ILE A 120 5.82 -2.66 -9.35
N ASP A 121 6.77 -3.27 -8.65
CA ASP A 121 6.51 -4.10 -7.49
C ASP A 121 6.29 -3.26 -6.21
N PHE A 122 5.87 -3.93 -5.14
CA PHE A 122 5.64 -3.33 -3.83
C PHE A 122 6.86 -2.57 -3.29
N SER A 123 8.05 -3.15 -3.42
CA SER A 123 9.29 -2.56 -2.91
C SER A 123 9.64 -1.26 -3.61
N THR A 124 9.56 -1.27 -4.95
CA THR A 124 9.81 -0.12 -5.81
C THR A 124 8.79 0.97 -5.55
N TRP A 125 7.52 0.60 -5.38
CA TRP A 125 6.47 1.55 -5.03
C TRP A 125 6.75 2.21 -3.68
N LEU A 126 7.02 1.44 -2.63
CA LEU A 126 7.25 1.98 -1.29
C LEU A 126 8.50 2.88 -1.24
N GLU A 127 9.59 2.47 -1.89
CA GLU A 127 10.81 3.27 -2.00
C GLU A 127 10.54 4.62 -2.68
N ARG A 128 9.90 4.59 -3.85
CA ARG A 128 9.57 5.81 -4.61
C ARG A 128 8.59 6.68 -3.84
N PHE A 129 7.59 6.09 -3.19
CA PHE A 129 6.62 6.81 -2.37
C PHE A 129 7.31 7.57 -1.23
N ILE A 130 8.31 6.94 -0.59
CA ILE A 130 9.14 7.60 0.44
C ILE A 130 10.00 8.72 -0.14
N ILE A 131 10.70 8.47 -1.26
CA ILE A 131 11.57 9.47 -1.93
C ILE A 131 10.76 10.68 -2.40
N CYS A 132 9.57 10.43 -2.95
CA CYS A 132 8.64 11.44 -3.45
C CYS A 132 7.80 12.08 -2.34
N GLN A 133 8.14 11.87 -1.06
CA GLN A 133 7.50 12.57 0.06
C GLN A 133 5.97 12.36 0.12
N GLY A 134 5.50 11.14 -0.22
CA GLY A 134 4.08 10.82 -0.20
C GLY A 134 3.29 11.34 -1.41
N CYS A 135 3.94 11.96 -2.39
CA CYS A 135 3.30 12.36 -3.64
C CYS A 135 2.91 11.14 -4.49
N SER A 136 1.78 11.24 -5.18
CA SER A 136 1.28 10.25 -6.14
C SER A 136 2.12 10.21 -7.42
N PHE A 137 3.38 9.80 -7.31
CA PHE A 137 4.37 9.83 -8.40
C PHE A 137 3.94 9.02 -9.63
N TRP A 138 3.04 8.06 -9.45
CA TRP A 138 2.47 7.25 -10.52
C TRP A 138 1.52 8.03 -11.44
N GLU A 139 1.07 9.22 -11.04
CA GLU A 139 0.25 10.12 -11.87
C GLU A 139 1.08 11.05 -12.76
N TRP A 140 2.40 11.12 -12.57
CA TRP A 140 3.24 12.08 -13.31
C TRP A 140 3.40 11.75 -14.80
N ASP A 141 3.26 10.49 -15.15
CA ASP A 141 3.42 9.97 -16.52
C ASP A 141 2.09 9.43 -17.11
N ARG A 142 0.95 9.68 -16.45
CA ARG A 142 -0.40 9.27 -16.92
C ARG A 142 -0.99 10.24 -17.94
#